data_AF-A0A183FVE2-F1
#
_entry.id   AF-A0A183FVE2-F1
#
_cell.length_a   1.000
_cell.length_b   1.000
_cell.length_c   1.000
_cell.angle_alpha   90.00
_cell.angle_beta   90.00
_cell.angle_gamma   90.00
#
_symmetry.space_group_name_H-M   'P 1'
#
loop_
_entity.id
_entity.type
_entity.pdbx_description
1 polymer ?
#
loop_
_entity_poly.entity_id
_entity_poly.type
_entity_poly.pdbx_seq_one_letter_code
_entity_poly.pdbx_strand_id
1 'polypeptide(L)'
;LSDDLYEEINHIVSMVDPEQTVLEVKTSKLDTKIVLKGKGTGQPFNKGNGIRLLCEKMKCDLKEGNILVCGDSSTDLPMLEECLHQNPSGVYTIWVTMDGELQKKVRDLCGSFNNANIAFVSCPEVVLGAMAQATIREISVVRRE
;
A
#
# COMPACT_ATOMS: atom_id res chain seq x y z
N LEU A 1 15.64 21.69 -0.87
CA LEU A 1 15.06 22.60 0.13
C LEU A 1 16.22 23.40 0.69
N SER A 2 16.12 24.72 0.80
CA SER A 2 17.12 25.46 1.59
C SER A 2 17.01 24.97 3.03
N ASP A 3 18.14 24.83 3.71
CA ASP A 3 18.14 24.40 5.12
C ASP A 3 17.27 25.35 5.97
N ASP A 4 17.28 26.65 5.64
CA ASP A 4 16.41 27.67 6.24
C ASP A 4 14.91 27.32 6.16
N LEU A 5 14.44 26.78 5.04
CA LEU A 5 13.02 26.43 4.89
C LEU A 5 12.68 25.17 5.71
N TYR A 6 13.61 24.23 5.80
CA TYR A 6 13.42 23.05 6.64
C TYR A 6 13.39 23.43 8.12
N GLU A 7 14.29 24.31 8.56
CA GLU A 7 14.31 24.84 9.93
C GLU A 7 13.02 25.58 10.27
N GLU A 8 12.55 26.46 9.38
CA GLU A 8 11.31 27.21 9.60
C GLU A 8 10.09 26.28 9.66
N ILE A 9 10.02 25.25 8.82
CA ILE A 9 8.94 24.25 8.90
C ILE A 9 8.96 23.54 10.26
N ASN A 10 10.13 23.10 10.74
CA ASN A 10 10.22 22.42 12.03
C ASN A 10 9.92 23.36 13.21
N HIS A 11 10.29 24.63 13.10
CA HIS A 11 9.95 25.65 14.07
C HIS A 11 8.43 25.90 14.13
N ILE A 12 7.77 26.01 12.98
CA ILE A 12 6.30 26.15 12.93
C ILE A 12 5.61 24.92 13.52
N VAL A 13 6.09 23.71 13.19
CA VAL A 13 5.50 22.47 13.72
C VAL A 13 5.66 22.39 15.24
N SER A 14 6.81 22.78 15.80
CA SER A 14 7.02 22.77 17.25
C SER A 14 6.21 23.84 17.98
N MET A 15 5.90 24.98 17.33
CA MET A 15 4.96 25.95 17.88
C MET A 15 3.51 25.43 17.90
N VAL A 16 3.11 24.67 16.89
CA VAL A 16 1.73 24.16 16.74
C VAL A 16 1.48 22.88 17.54
N ASP A 17 2.45 21.97 17.61
CA ASP A 17 2.40 20.72 18.40
C ASP A 17 3.67 20.56 19.24
N PRO A 18 3.82 21.35 20.33
CA PRO A 18 5.04 21.34 21.17
C PRO A 18 5.36 19.98 21.78
N GLU A 19 4.32 19.20 22.11
CA GLU A 19 4.44 17.88 22.72
C GLU A 19 4.69 16.77 21.68
N GLN A 20 4.70 17.10 20.38
CA GLN A 20 4.86 16.17 19.27
C GLN A 20 3.89 14.98 19.30
N THR A 21 2.66 15.22 19.77
CA THR A 21 1.67 14.15 19.99
C THR A 21 0.73 13.96 18.80
N VAL A 22 0.59 14.98 17.95
CA VAL A 22 -0.41 15.05 16.88
C VAL A 22 0.24 15.03 15.49
N LEU A 23 1.39 15.67 15.32
CA LEU A 23 2.06 15.84 14.04
C LEU A 23 3.34 15.02 13.96
N GLU A 24 3.65 14.55 12.75
CA GLU A 24 4.93 13.95 12.40
C GLU A 24 5.44 14.58 11.11
N VAL A 25 6.70 15.04 11.12
CA VAL A 25 7.39 15.55 9.94
C VAL A 25 8.17 14.41 9.30
N LYS A 26 7.87 14.12 8.03
CA LYS A 26 8.57 13.14 7.21
C LYS A 26 9.28 13.85 6.07
N THR A 27 10.59 13.71 6.01
CA THR A 27 11.41 14.34 4.97
C THR A 27 12.07 13.30 4.10
N SER A 28 11.99 13.50 2.79
CA SER A 28 12.73 12.77 1.78
C SER A 28 13.69 13.72 1.05
N LYS A 29 14.46 13.19 0.10
CA LYS A 29 15.31 14.01 -0.75
C LYS A 29 14.53 15.05 -1.58
N LEU A 30 13.27 14.78 -1.88
CA LEU A 30 12.47 15.56 -2.83
C LEU A 30 11.36 16.36 -2.16
N ASP A 31 10.87 15.92 -1.00
CA ASP A 31 9.72 16.51 -0.33
C ASP A 31 9.82 16.49 1.20
N THR A 32 8.97 17.29 1.83
CA THR A 32 8.69 17.24 3.27
C THR A 32 7.18 17.18 3.45
N LYS A 33 6.72 16.26 4.30
CA LYS A 33 5.30 15.99 4.56
C LYS A 33 5.04 16.14 6.05
N ILE A 34 4.00 16.86 6.41
CA ILE A 34 3.50 16.94 7.77
C ILE A 34 2.25 16.07 7.82
N VAL A 35 2.28 15.00 8.63
CA VAL A 35 1.19 14.02 8.71
C VAL A 35 0.62 13.97 10.12
N LEU A 36 -0.65 13.58 10.23
CA LEU A 36 -1.34 13.38 11.51
C LEU A 36 -1.05 11.98 12.07
N LYS A 37 -0.67 11.94 13.35
CA LYS A 37 -0.62 10.71 14.14
C LYS A 37 -2.04 10.28 14.51
N GLY A 38 -2.28 8.98 14.48
CA GLY A 38 -3.54 8.38 14.93
C GLY A 38 -3.73 8.58 16.43
N LYS A 39 -4.95 8.97 16.84
CA LYS A 39 -5.30 9.08 18.26
C LYS A 39 -5.10 7.71 18.94
N GLY A 40 -4.25 7.66 19.96
CA GLY A 40 -4.01 6.49 20.81
C GLY A 40 -2.91 5.53 20.33
N THR A 41 -2.58 5.49 19.03
CA THR A 41 -1.47 4.65 18.52
C THR A 41 -0.15 5.40 18.44
N GLY A 42 -0.19 6.73 18.34
CA GLY A 42 1.00 7.57 18.15
C GLY A 42 1.66 7.38 16.77
N GLN A 43 1.09 6.55 15.90
CA GLN A 43 1.61 6.26 14.57
C GLN A 43 0.76 6.93 13.47
N PRO A 44 1.37 7.38 12.36
CA PRO A 44 0.63 7.93 11.23
C PRO A 44 -0.30 6.90 10.60
N PHE A 45 -1.44 7.39 10.12
CA PHE A 45 -2.38 6.59 9.33
C PHE A 45 -1.71 6.09 8.05
N ASN A 46 -1.78 4.78 7.80
CA ASN A 46 -1.20 4.14 6.62
C ASN A 46 -2.27 3.47 5.72
N LYS A 47 -1.86 2.95 4.56
CA LYS A 47 -2.79 2.33 3.59
C LYS A 47 -3.51 1.10 4.14
N GLY A 48 -2.89 0.33 5.05
CA GLY A 48 -3.52 -0.79 5.77
C GLY A 48 -4.64 -0.33 6.70
N ASN A 49 -4.44 0.77 7.43
CA ASN A 49 -5.52 1.39 8.22
C ASN A 49 -6.68 1.85 7.31
N GLY A 50 -6.36 2.32 6.10
CA GLY A 50 -7.32 2.66 5.06
C GLY A 50 -8.21 1.49 4.65
N ILE A 51 -7.60 0.33 4.37
CA ILE A 51 -8.33 -0.91 4.04
C ILE A 51 -9.25 -1.31 5.19
N ARG A 52 -8.73 -1.35 6.42
CA ARG A 52 -9.52 -1.74 7.60
C ARG A 52 -10.75 -0.85 7.77
N LEU A 53 -10.55 0.47 7.72
CA LEU A 53 -11.64 1.44 7.82
C LEU A 53 -12.66 1.28 6.68
N LEU A 54 -12.19 1.04 5.45
CA LEU A 54 -13.07 0.83 4.30
C LEU A 54 -13.93 -0.42 4.48
N CYS A 55 -13.34 -1.54 4.90
CA CYS A 55 -14.06 -2.79 5.16
C CYS A 55 -15.13 -2.61 6.24
N GLU A 56 -14.79 -1.93 7.34
CA GLU A 56 -15.73 -1.61 8.43
C GLU A 56 -16.92 -0.76 7.93
N LYS A 57 -16.67 0.25 7.10
CA LYS A 57 -17.70 1.18 6.62
C LYS A 57 -18.56 0.59 5.52
N MET A 58 -17.96 -0.15 4.59
CA MET A 58 -18.64 -0.71 3.43
C MET A 58 -19.25 -2.09 3.71
N LYS A 59 -19.04 -2.65 4.91
CA LYS A 59 -19.44 -4.03 5.27
C LYS A 59 -18.91 -5.06 4.26
N CYS A 60 -17.68 -4.82 3.79
CA CYS A 60 -16.96 -5.73 2.90
C CYS A 60 -16.18 -6.73 3.75
N ASP A 61 -16.37 -8.03 3.52
CA ASP A 61 -15.60 -9.08 4.18
C ASP A 61 -14.48 -9.56 3.25
N LEU A 62 -13.25 -9.49 3.74
CA LEU A 62 -12.05 -9.93 3.01
C LEU A 62 -11.69 -11.39 3.29
N LYS A 63 -12.41 -12.08 4.18
CA LYS A 63 -12.05 -13.45 4.61
C LYS A 63 -12.20 -14.51 3.54
N GLU A 64 -13.06 -14.27 2.55
CA GLU A 64 -13.37 -15.25 1.50
C GLU A 64 -13.15 -14.67 0.10
N GLY A 65 -12.92 -15.57 -0.87
CA GLY A 65 -12.67 -15.22 -2.26
C GLY A 65 -11.24 -14.77 -2.53
N ASN A 66 -11.03 -14.23 -3.73
CA ASN A 66 -9.72 -13.77 -4.20
C ASN A 66 -9.60 -12.26 -4.06
N ILE A 67 -8.48 -11.80 -3.51
CA ILE A 67 -8.16 -10.38 -3.36
C ILE A 67 -6.92 -10.08 -4.18
N LEU A 68 -7.02 -9.13 -5.12
CA LEU A 68 -5.86 -8.66 -5.87
C LEU A 68 -5.35 -7.34 -5.28
N VAL A 69 -4.12 -7.36 -4.76
CA VAL A 69 -3.43 -6.18 -4.21
C VAL A 69 -2.32 -5.76 -5.18
N CYS A 70 -2.41 -4.54 -5.72
CA CYS A 70 -1.37 -3.97 -6.59
C CYS A 70 -0.58 -2.88 -5.85
N GLY A 71 0.74 -2.89 -5.95
CA GLY A 71 1.61 -1.88 -5.32
C GLY A 71 2.84 -1.55 -6.17
N ASP A 72 3.47 -0.41 -5.90
CA ASP A 72 4.70 0.04 -6.57
C ASP A 72 5.77 0.50 -5.57
N SER A 73 5.37 0.79 -4.33
CA SER A 73 6.24 1.38 -3.32
C SER A 73 6.12 0.67 -1.97
N SER A 74 7.11 0.85 -1.10
CA SER A 74 7.05 0.31 0.28
C SER A 74 5.86 0.83 1.10
N THR A 75 5.24 1.95 0.69
CA THR A 75 4.04 2.49 1.35
C THR A 75 2.79 1.62 1.14
N ASP A 76 2.84 0.69 0.20
CA ASP A 76 1.79 -0.29 -0.11
C ASP A 76 1.90 -1.57 0.71
N LEU A 77 3.03 -1.82 1.38
CA LEU A 77 3.22 -3.03 2.21
C LEU A 77 2.16 -3.16 3.31
N PRO A 78 1.78 -2.09 4.05
CA PRO A 78 0.72 -2.20 5.05
C PRO A 78 -0.65 -2.58 4.47
N MET A 79 -0.91 -2.22 3.20
CA MET A 79 -2.15 -2.62 2.51
C MET A 79 -2.13 -4.12 2.21
N LEU A 80 -1.01 -4.65 1.71
CA LEU A 80 -0.83 -6.07 1.47
C LEU A 80 -0.91 -6.88 2.78
N GLU A 81 -0.24 -6.40 3.82
CA GLU A 81 -0.23 -7.03 5.15
C GLU A 81 -1.63 -7.12 5.76
N GLU A 82 -2.45 -6.06 5.67
CA GLU A 82 -3.83 -6.10 6.17
C GLU A 82 -4.66 -7.16 5.42
N CYS A 83 -4.55 -7.23 4.09
CA CYS A 83 -5.26 -8.23 3.30
C CYS A 83 -4.79 -9.66 3.63
N LEU A 84 -3.48 -9.88 3.79
CA LEU A 84 -2.92 -11.19 4.15
C LEU A 84 -3.37 -11.65 5.53
N HIS A 85 -3.47 -10.74 6.52
CA HIS A 85 -4.00 -11.09 7.83
C HIS A 85 -5.45 -11.59 7.77
N GLN A 86 -6.28 -11.03 6.87
CA GLN A 86 -7.67 -11.43 6.74
C GLN A 86 -7.84 -12.72 5.93
N ASN A 87 -7.05 -12.90 4.87
CA ASN A 87 -7.15 -14.04 3.95
C ASN A 87 -5.78 -14.43 3.38
N PRO A 88 -4.97 -15.19 4.15
CA PRO A 88 -3.61 -15.54 3.76
C PRO A 88 -3.51 -16.28 2.43
N SER A 89 -4.51 -17.08 2.06
CA SER A 89 -4.46 -17.94 0.87
C SER A 89 -5.13 -17.34 -0.38
N GLY A 90 -6.14 -16.49 -0.20
CA GLY A 90 -6.89 -15.85 -1.28
C GLY A 90 -6.29 -14.54 -1.78
N VAL A 91 -5.25 -14.02 -1.13
CA VAL A 91 -4.54 -12.83 -1.63
C VAL A 91 -3.63 -13.20 -2.79
N TYR A 92 -3.74 -12.42 -3.87
CA TYR A 92 -2.83 -12.35 -5.01
C TYR A 92 -2.25 -10.95 -5.04
N THR A 93 -0.97 -10.80 -5.39
CA THR A 93 -0.36 -9.48 -5.44
C THR A 93 0.51 -9.26 -6.67
N ILE A 94 0.39 -8.07 -7.27
CA ILE A 94 1.19 -7.61 -8.41
C ILE A 94 1.96 -6.38 -7.98
N TRP A 95 3.28 -6.42 -8.15
CA TRP A 95 4.17 -5.32 -7.80
C TRP A 95 4.88 -4.75 -9.01
N VAL A 96 4.65 -3.46 -9.27
CA VAL A 96 5.27 -2.72 -10.37
C VAL A 96 6.59 -2.15 -9.88
N THR A 97 7.66 -2.94 -9.96
CA THR A 97 8.97 -2.52 -9.47
C THR A 97 10.12 -3.36 -10.03
N MET A 98 11.24 -2.70 -10.29
CA MET A 98 12.53 -3.32 -10.57
C MET A 98 13.49 -3.27 -9.36
N ASP A 99 13.06 -2.69 -8.24
CA ASP A 99 13.87 -2.59 -7.02
C ASP A 99 13.92 -3.93 -6.29
N GLY A 100 15.09 -4.56 -6.29
CA GLY A 100 15.32 -5.86 -5.64
C GLY A 100 15.04 -5.87 -4.14
N GLU A 101 15.26 -4.75 -3.44
CA GLU A 101 14.99 -4.64 -2.00
C GLU A 101 13.48 -4.62 -1.73
N LEU A 102 12.72 -3.88 -2.54
CA LEU A 102 11.26 -3.91 -2.44
C LEU A 102 10.71 -5.29 -2.79
N GLN A 103 11.19 -5.93 -3.87
CA GLN A 103 10.77 -7.28 -4.22
C GLN A 103 11.05 -8.28 -3.09
N LYS A 104 12.21 -8.17 -2.43
CA LYS A 104 12.55 -9.01 -1.29
C LYS A 104 11.57 -8.79 -0.12
N LYS A 105 11.30 -7.54 0.26
CA LYS A 105 10.33 -7.22 1.32
C LYS A 105 8.94 -7.80 1.05
N VAL A 106 8.49 -7.75 -0.20
CA VAL A 106 7.21 -8.35 -0.61
C VAL A 106 7.24 -9.87 -0.48
N ARG A 107 8.31 -10.53 -0.96
CA ARG A 107 8.46 -11.99 -0.83
C ARG A 107 8.51 -12.43 0.62
N ASP A 108 9.28 -11.73 1.46
CA ASP A 108 9.41 -12.03 2.88
C ASP A 108 8.07 -11.86 3.60
N LEU A 109 7.34 -10.77 3.30
CA LEU A 109 6.01 -10.53 3.85
C LEU A 109 5.04 -11.66 3.45
N CYS A 110 4.85 -11.94 2.16
CA CYS A 110 3.97 -13.02 1.71
C CYS A 110 4.40 -14.39 2.27
N GLY A 111 5.71 -14.66 2.33
CA GLY A 111 6.27 -15.89 2.87
C GLY A 111 5.94 -16.10 4.35
N SER A 112 5.91 -15.01 5.15
CA SER A 112 5.49 -15.08 6.56
C SER A 112 4.03 -15.53 6.76
N PHE A 113 3.19 -15.38 5.72
CA PHE A 113 1.80 -15.85 5.67
C PHE A 113 1.63 -17.15 4.85
N ASN A 114 2.74 -17.79 4.46
CA ASN A 114 2.75 -18.96 3.59
C ASN A 114 2.00 -18.74 2.26
N ASN A 115 2.06 -17.52 1.72
CA ASN A 115 1.45 -17.11 0.45
C ASN A 115 2.50 -17.05 -0.66
N ALA A 116 2.25 -17.74 -1.78
CA ALA A 116 3.14 -17.76 -2.95
C ALA A 116 2.57 -17.00 -4.17
N ASN A 117 1.43 -16.34 -4.03
CA ASN A 117 0.68 -15.69 -5.11
C ASN A 117 1.23 -14.29 -5.42
N ILE A 118 2.47 -14.23 -5.90
CA ILE A 118 3.22 -12.98 -6.11
C ILE A 118 3.63 -12.86 -7.58
N ALA A 119 3.38 -11.70 -8.18
CA ALA A 119 3.92 -11.34 -9.48
C ALA A 119 4.64 -9.99 -9.41
N PHE A 120 5.76 -9.87 -10.13
CA PHE A 120 6.50 -8.63 -10.30
C PHE A 120 6.50 -8.24 -11.78
N VAL A 121 6.26 -6.98 -12.06
CA VAL A 121 6.27 -6.42 -13.42
C VAL A 121 7.12 -5.15 -13.45
N SER A 122 7.68 -4.83 -14.61
CA SER A 122 8.58 -3.69 -14.77
C SER A 122 7.85 -2.35 -14.87
N CYS A 123 6.61 -2.35 -15.38
CA CYS A 123 5.85 -1.13 -15.60
C CYS A 123 4.32 -1.40 -15.61
N PRO A 124 3.48 -0.37 -15.39
CA PRO A 124 2.03 -0.53 -15.34
C PRO A 124 1.40 -1.05 -16.64
N GLU A 125 2.02 -0.79 -17.78
CA GLU A 125 1.54 -1.20 -19.11
C GLU A 125 1.44 -2.73 -19.24
N VAL A 126 2.31 -3.47 -18.55
CA VAL A 126 2.24 -4.94 -18.50
C VAL A 126 0.93 -5.38 -17.84
N VAL A 127 0.53 -4.71 -16.74
CA VAL A 127 -0.73 -4.99 -16.05
C VAL A 127 -1.91 -4.62 -16.93
N LEU A 128 -1.87 -3.44 -17.58
CA LEU A 128 -2.92 -2.99 -18.49
C LEU A 128 -3.10 -3.97 -19.67
N GLY A 129 -2.01 -4.41 -20.29
CA GLY A 129 -2.03 -5.42 -21.35
C GLY A 129 -2.59 -6.76 -20.88
N ALA A 130 -2.21 -7.21 -19.68
CA ALA A 130 -2.73 -8.44 -19.10
C ALA A 130 -4.24 -8.36 -18.82
N MET A 131 -4.72 -7.23 -18.28
CA MET A 131 -6.14 -6.98 -18.05
C MET A 131 -6.94 -6.93 -19.36
N ALA A 132 -6.40 -6.25 -20.39
CA ALA A 132 -7.03 -6.20 -21.70
C ALA A 132 -7.18 -7.61 -22.31
N GLN A 133 -6.13 -8.43 -22.23
CA GLN A 133 -6.15 -9.80 -22.72
C GLN A 133 -7.14 -10.69 -21.93
N ALA A 134 -7.17 -10.57 -20.60
CA ALA A 134 -8.13 -11.28 -19.76
C ALA A 134 -9.57 -10.92 -20.13
N THR A 135 -9.84 -9.63 -20.33
CA THR A 135 -11.16 -9.12 -20.74
C THR A 135 -11.58 -9.67 -22.10
N ILE A 136 -10.69 -9.65 -23.10
CA ILE A 136 -10.97 -10.20 -24.44
C ILE A 136 -11.29 -11.70 -24.34
N ARG A 137 -10.54 -12.44 -23.53
CA ARG A 137 -10.75 -13.87 -23.32
C ARG A 137 -12.12 -14.15 -22.70
N GLU A 138 -12.51 -13.42 -21.66
CA GLU A 138 -13.82 -13.56 -21.03
C GLU A 138 -14.96 -13.28 -22.01
N ILE A 139 -14.91 -12.17 -22.75
CA ILE A 139 -15.93 -11.83 -23.76
C ILE A 139 -16.02 -12.90 -24.85
N SER A 140 -14.88 -13.46 -25.26
CA SER A 140 -14.83 -14.49 -26.30
C SER A 140 -15.39 -15.83 -25.85
N VAL A 141 -15.28 -16.17 -24.55
CA VAL A 141 -15.88 -17.37 -23.96
C VAL A 141 -17.39 -17.21 -23.86
N VAL A 142 -17.88 -16.08 -23.33
CA VAL A 142 -19.32 -15.81 -23.18
C VAL A 142 -20.07 -15.79 -24.52
N ARG A 143 -19.41 -15.43 -25.63
CA ARG A 143 -20.02 -15.46 -26.97
C ARG A 143 -20.11 -16.86 -27.60
N ARG A 144 -19.46 -17.87 -27.02
CA ARG A 144 -19.43 -19.24 -27.55
C ARG A 144 -20.39 -20.18 -26.81
N GLU A 145 -21.03 -19.71 -25.74
CA GLU A 145 -22.17 -20.34 -25.07
C GLU A 145 -23.48 -19.75 -25.62
#